data_AF-A0A3P8YCM2-F1
#
_entry.id   AF-A0A3P8YCM2-F1
#
_cell.length_a   1.000
_cell.length_b   1.000
_cell.length_c   1.000
_cell.angle_alpha   90.00
_cell.angle_beta   90.00
_cell.angle_gamma   90.00
#
_symmetry.space_group_name_H-M   'P 1'
#
loop_
_entity.id
_entity.type
_entity.pdbx_description
1 polymer ?
#
loop_
_entity_poly.entity_id
_entity_poly.type
_entity_poly.pdbx_seq_one_letter_code
_entity_poly.pdbx_strand_id
1 'polypeptide(L)'
;MEALEVLGGYPTKPSNQRARMVRVLLSMTVLMGFLLMLHSFLKTAKSIKPDFYSFEVNDAKGRRVSLERYRGKASLVVNVASHSEHTEKNYRSLQELHRELGTSHFNVLAFPCGQFGDTELGASRDIEAYAKNTYGVTFPVFSKIKIMGSEAEPAFKFITGKASEFNSVPKWNFWKFLVNPEGQVVRYWKADDPAEKDLYRF
;
A
#
# COMPACT_ATOMS: atom_id res chain seq x y z
N MET A 1 36.55 -81.92 -54.21
CA MET A 1 35.12 -81.90 -53.85
C MET A 1 35.08 -81.54 -52.38
N GLU A 2 34.84 -80.26 -52.02
CA GLU A 2 33.48 -79.66 -51.94
C GLU A 2 32.70 -80.38 -50.82
N ALA A 3 32.14 -79.82 -49.76
CA ALA A 3 31.64 -78.50 -49.35
C ALA A 3 31.67 -78.50 -47.78
N LEU A 4 31.21 -77.57 -46.96
CA LEU A 4 30.19 -76.53 -47.07
C LEU A 4 30.33 -75.62 -45.83
N GLU A 5 30.10 -74.33 -46.01
CA GLU A 5 29.91 -73.33 -44.96
C GLU A 5 28.73 -73.67 -44.04
N VAL A 6 28.85 -73.35 -42.75
CA VAL A 6 27.70 -72.98 -41.91
C VAL A 6 28.09 -71.79 -41.04
N LEU A 7 27.92 -70.58 -41.58
CA LEU A 7 27.97 -69.33 -40.82
C LEU A 7 26.62 -69.11 -40.13
N GLY A 8 26.55 -69.42 -38.83
CA GLY A 8 25.42 -69.06 -37.99
C GLY A 8 25.42 -67.56 -37.66
N GLY A 9 24.53 -66.80 -38.29
CA GLY A 9 24.29 -65.39 -37.95
C GLY A 9 23.62 -65.24 -36.59
N TYR A 10 24.20 -64.42 -35.71
CA TYR A 10 23.58 -64.01 -34.45
C TYR A 10 22.44 -63.00 -34.69
N PRO A 11 21.26 -63.15 -34.04
CA PRO A 11 20.19 -62.18 -34.17
C PRO A 11 20.49 -60.93 -33.31
N THR A 12 20.73 -59.79 -33.94
CA THR A 12 20.76 -58.49 -33.25
C THR A 12 19.34 -57.97 -33.05
N LYS A 13 18.85 -57.95 -31.79
CA LYS A 13 17.59 -57.29 -31.43
C LYS A 13 17.68 -55.78 -31.70
N PRO A 14 16.78 -55.15 -32.47
CA PRO A 14 16.92 -53.75 -32.82
C PRO A 14 16.36 -52.80 -31.74
N SER A 15 17.14 -51.75 -31.49
CA SER A 15 16.81 -50.32 -31.33
C SER A 15 15.63 -49.81 -30.49
N ASN A 16 14.77 -50.65 -29.89
CA ASN A 16 13.62 -50.18 -29.10
C ASN A 16 14.04 -49.50 -27.79
N GLN A 17 15.16 -49.92 -27.20
CA GLN A 17 15.66 -49.36 -25.95
C GLN A 17 16.24 -47.95 -26.14
N ARG A 18 16.89 -47.69 -27.28
CA ARG A 18 17.38 -46.35 -27.66
C ARG A 18 16.23 -45.40 -27.94
N ALA A 19 15.23 -45.83 -28.71
CA ALA A 19 14.02 -45.03 -28.96
C ALA A 19 13.26 -44.71 -27.66
N ARG A 20 13.18 -45.67 -26.74
CA ARG A 20 12.57 -45.48 -25.42
C ARG A 20 13.37 -44.48 -24.56
N MET A 21 14.70 -44.57 -24.54
CA MET A 21 15.55 -43.58 -23.86
C MET A 21 15.38 -42.18 -24.45
N VAL A 22 15.34 -42.04 -25.77
CA VAL A 22 15.15 -40.74 -26.44
C VAL A 22 13.78 -40.13 -26.10
N ARG A 23 12.71 -40.94 -26.08
CA ARG A 23 11.37 -40.48 -25.65
C ARG A 23 11.34 -40.03 -24.19
N VAL A 24 12.04 -40.73 -23.30
CA VAL A 24 12.15 -40.34 -21.89
C VAL A 24 12.95 -39.04 -21.74
N LEU A 25 14.05 -38.87 -22.47
CA LEU A 25 14.82 -37.62 -22.46
C LEU A 25 14.02 -36.43 -23.01
N LEU A 26 13.24 -36.63 -24.07
CA LEU A 26 12.33 -35.62 -24.61
C LEU A 26 11.21 -35.26 -23.63
N SER A 27 10.61 -36.25 -22.94
CA SER A 27 9.58 -35.95 -21.95
C SER A 27 10.14 -35.21 -20.73
N MET A 28 11.35 -35.58 -20.27
CA MET A 28 12.04 -34.93 -19.15
C MET A 28 12.38 -33.47 -19.47
N THR A 29 12.82 -33.18 -20.70
CA THR A 29 13.16 -31.81 -21.13
C THR A 29 11.92 -30.93 -21.26
N VAL A 30 10.81 -31.46 -21.81
CA VAL A 30 9.52 -30.76 -21.86
C VAL A 30 8.98 -30.49 -20.44
N LEU A 31 9.05 -31.48 -19.55
CA LEU A 31 8.61 -31.33 -18.17
C LEU A 31 9.46 -30.29 -17.42
N MET A 32 10.78 -30.30 -17.60
CA MET A 32 11.68 -29.30 -17.03
C MET A 32 11.35 -27.89 -17.56
N GLY A 33 11.08 -27.74 -18.86
CA GLY A 33 10.65 -26.46 -19.44
C GLY A 33 9.32 -25.96 -18.86
N PHE A 34 8.36 -26.86 -18.66
CA PHE A 34 7.07 -26.54 -18.05
C PHE A 34 7.23 -26.15 -16.57
N LEU A 35 8.10 -26.85 -15.83
CA LEU A 35 8.45 -26.52 -14.45
C LEU A 35 9.15 -25.15 -14.34
N LEU A 36 10.00 -24.80 -15.29
CA LEU A 36 10.66 -23.48 -15.34
C LEU A 36 9.66 -22.37 -15.70
N MET A 37 8.75 -22.59 -16.65
CA MET A 37 7.64 -21.66 -16.94
C MET A 37 6.73 -21.49 -15.72
N LEU A 38 6.36 -22.58 -15.04
CA LEU A 38 5.55 -22.54 -13.82
C LEU A 38 6.26 -21.79 -12.70
N HIS A 39 7.56 -22.01 -12.49
CA HIS A 39 8.36 -21.23 -11.54
C HIS A 39 8.40 -19.74 -11.91
N SER A 40 8.50 -19.41 -13.20
CA SER A 40 8.45 -18.01 -13.66
C SER A 40 7.08 -17.39 -13.38
N PHE A 41 6.00 -18.14 -13.60
CA PHE A 41 4.63 -17.68 -13.31
C PHE A 41 4.40 -17.49 -11.81
N LEU A 42 4.90 -18.42 -10.97
CA LEU A 42 4.81 -18.34 -9.50
C LEU A 42 5.65 -17.19 -8.93
N LYS A 43 6.81 -16.86 -9.52
CA LYS A 43 7.60 -15.67 -9.15
C LYS A 43 6.94 -14.35 -9.54
N THR A 44 5.96 -14.38 -10.46
CA THR A 44 5.20 -13.21 -10.89
C THR A 44 4.01 -12.92 -9.96
N ALA A 45 3.66 -13.85 -9.06
CA ALA A 45 2.81 -13.55 -7.91
C ALA A 45 3.60 -12.70 -6.91
N LYS A 46 3.80 -11.42 -7.27
CA LYS A 46 4.37 -10.39 -6.41
C LYS A 46 3.58 -10.43 -5.11
N SER A 47 4.24 -10.77 -3.99
CA SER A 47 3.65 -10.60 -2.67
C SER A 47 3.18 -9.15 -2.56
N ILE A 48 1.87 -8.94 -2.57
CA ILE A 48 1.27 -7.63 -2.31
C ILE A 48 1.52 -7.40 -0.82
N LYS A 49 2.65 -6.75 -0.50
CA LYS A 49 2.79 -6.16 0.82
C LYS A 49 1.65 -5.15 0.96
N PRO A 50 0.83 -5.22 2.01
CA PRO A 50 -0.19 -4.19 2.22
C PRO A 50 0.51 -2.83 2.33
N ASP A 51 -0.06 -1.85 1.63
CA ASP A 51 0.41 -0.47 1.61
C ASP A 51 -0.79 0.48 1.68
N PHE A 52 -0.57 1.70 2.16
CA PHE A 52 -1.64 2.67 2.41
C PHE A 52 -2.45 3.05 1.16
N TYR A 53 -1.82 3.07 -0.02
CA TYR A 53 -2.50 3.50 -1.24
C TYR A 53 -3.39 2.40 -1.84
N SER A 54 -3.25 1.15 -1.39
CA SER A 54 -4.12 0.05 -1.80
C SER A 54 -5.54 0.10 -1.22
N PHE A 55 -5.81 0.98 -0.24
CA PHE A 55 -7.13 1.10 0.38
C PHE A 55 -8.06 2.07 -0.36
N GLU A 56 -9.37 1.92 -0.10
CA GLU A 56 -10.40 2.87 -0.49
C GLU A 56 -10.99 3.53 0.76
N VAL A 57 -11.39 4.78 0.63
CA VAL A 57 -12.03 5.56 1.69
C VAL A 57 -13.21 6.34 1.13
N ASN A 58 -14.07 6.88 1.99
CA ASN A 58 -15.14 7.77 1.55
C ASN A 58 -14.69 9.24 1.58
N ASP A 59 -15.02 10.01 0.54
CA ASP A 59 -14.91 11.48 0.61
C ASP A 59 -15.97 12.07 1.55
N ALA A 60 -15.91 13.38 1.82
CA ALA A 60 -16.86 14.04 2.71
C ALA A 60 -18.34 13.95 2.27
N LYS A 61 -18.61 13.58 1.00
CA LYS A 61 -19.95 13.37 0.44
C LYS A 61 -20.39 11.90 0.48
N GLY A 62 -19.57 11.01 1.03
CA GLY A 62 -19.86 9.58 1.14
C GLY A 62 -19.54 8.77 -0.11
N ARG A 63 -18.84 9.33 -1.10
CA ARG A 63 -18.45 8.61 -2.31
C ARG A 63 -17.15 7.86 -2.07
N ARG A 64 -17.05 6.62 -2.56
CA ARG A 64 -15.79 5.87 -2.51
C ARG A 64 -14.71 6.52 -3.38
N VAL A 65 -13.52 6.64 -2.82
CA VAL A 65 -12.31 7.17 -3.43
C VAL A 65 -11.17 6.19 -3.17
N SER A 66 -10.55 5.70 -4.23
CA SER A 66 -9.32 4.92 -4.13
C SER A 66 -8.16 5.83 -3.76
N LEU A 67 -7.36 5.42 -2.76
CA LEU A 67 -6.14 6.12 -2.37
C LEU A 67 -4.99 5.91 -3.36
N GLU A 68 -5.12 4.96 -4.29
CA GLU A 68 -4.14 4.68 -5.34
C GLU A 68 -3.80 5.92 -6.17
N ARG A 69 -4.76 6.84 -6.31
CA ARG A 69 -4.57 8.12 -7.01
C ARG A 69 -3.50 9.03 -6.39
N TYR A 70 -3.11 8.77 -5.15
CA TYR A 70 -2.05 9.50 -4.43
C TYR A 70 -0.69 8.79 -4.47
N ARG A 71 -0.63 7.57 -5.04
CA ARG A 71 0.64 6.83 -5.23
C ARG A 71 1.62 7.63 -6.09
N GLY A 72 2.91 7.44 -5.84
CA GLY A 72 3.97 8.20 -6.53
C GLY A 72 4.21 9.59 -5.94
N LYS A 73 3.45 9.97 -4.92
CA LYS A 73 3.64 11.18 -4.12
C LYS A 73 3.80 10.79 -2.64
N ALA A 74 4.53 11.60 -1.89
CA ALA A 74 4.48 11.51 -0.44
C ALA A 74 3.12 12.06 0.05
N SER A 75 2.53 11.42 1.06
CA SER A 75 1.28 11.87 1.67
C SER A 75 1.45 12.04 3.17
N LEU A 76 1.08 13.21 3.68
CA LEU A 76 0.93 13.44 5.11
C LEU A 76 -0.52 13.15 5.51
N VAL A 77 -0.72 12.00 6.14
CA VAL A 77 -2.04 11.54 6.59
C VAL A 77 -2.28 12.02 8.01
N VAL A 78 -3.39 12.74 8.25
CA VAL A 78 -3.64 13.42 9.53
C VAL A 78 -5.05 13.12 10.04
N ASN A 79 -5.18 12.72 11.32
CA ASN A 79 -6.48 12.71 11.97
C ASN A 79 -6.82 14.11 12.48
N VAL A 80 -7.89 14.72 11.98
CA VAL A 80 -8.24 16.11 12.28
C VAL A 80 -9.50 16.20 13.12
N ALA A 81 -9.66 17.34 13.80
CA ALA A 81 -10.89 17.73 14.48
C ALA A 81 -11.07 19.25 14.35
N SER A 82 -12.31 19.72 14.47
CA SER A 82 -12.74 21.10 14.27
C SER A 82 -12.79 21.89 15.57
N HIS A 83 -12.89 21.20 16.72
CA HIS A 83 -13.06 21.82 18.03
C HIS A 83 -12.00 21.37 19.06
N SER A 84 -10.83 20.95 18.61
CA SER A 84 -9.67 20.70 19.48
C SER A 84 -8.87 21.98 19.73
N GLU A 85 -8.22 22.06 20.88
CA GLU A 85 -7.21 23.06 21.24
C GLU A 85 -6.06 23.18 20.23
N HIS A 86 -5.81 22.14 19.44
CA HIS A 86 -4.76 22.11 18.42
C HIS A 86 -5.24 22.54 17.02
N THR A 87 -6.54 22.79 16.83
CA THR A 87 -7.18 23.02 15.52
C THR A 87 -6.57 24.19 14.78
N GLU A 88 -6.52 25.35 15.44
CA GLU A 88 -6.10 26.62 14.84
C GLU A 88 -4.68 26.54 14.26
N LYS A 89 -3.73 26.10 15.08
CA LYS A 89 -2.32 25.98 14.69
C LYS A 89 -2.13 24.93 13.60
N ASN A 90 -2.78 23.78 13.73
CA ASN A 90 -2.52 22.65 12.82
C ASN A 90 -3.14 22.86 11.45
N TYR A 91 -4.38 23.33 11.32
CA TYR A 91 -4.96 23.57 9.99
C TYR A 91 -4.17 24.61 9.20
N ARG A 92 -3.69 25.68 9.85
CA ARG A 92 -2.83 26.68 9.20
C ARG A 92 -1.51 26.10 8.72
N SER A 93 -0.79 25.38 9.59
CA SER A 93 0.47 24.72 9.22
C SER A 93 0.29 23.70 8.10
N LEU A 94 -0.76 22.88 8.16
CA LEU A 94 -1.06 21.89 7.12
C LEU A 94 -1.40 22.53 5.78
N GLN A 95 -2.16 23.63 5.77
CA GLN A 95 -2.49 24.33 4.54
C GLN A 95 -1.28 25.03 3.93
N GLU A 96 -0.39 25.58 4.77
CA GLU A 96 0.90 26.13 4.32
C GLU A 96 1.79 25.05 3.70
N LEU A 97 1.99 23.92 4.39
CA LEU A 97 2.72 22.77 3.88
C LEU A 97 2.15 22.26 2.56
N HIS A 98 0.82 22.16 2.46
CA HIS A 98 0.18 21.70 1.23
C HIS A 98 0.38 22.68 0.08
N ARG A 99 0.35 23.99 0.34
CA ARG A 99 0.60 25.02 -0.66
C ARG A 99 2.05 25.00 -1.15
N GLU A 100 3.01 24.84 -0.24
CA GLU A 100 4.44 24.91 -0.56
C GLU A 100 4.97 23.63 -1.22
N LEU A 101 4.53 22.46 -0.77
CA LEU A 101 5.02 21.17 -1.25
C LEU A 101 4.05 20.49 -2.26
N GLY A 102 2.82 20.98 -2.38
CA GLY A 102 1.79 20.35 -3.22
C GLY A 102 2.13 20.27 -4.71
N THR A 103 2.97 21.17 -5.20
CA THR A 103 3.44 21.21 -6.58
C THR A 103 4.58 20.21 -6.86
N SER A 104 5.23 19.67 -5.82
CA SER A 104 6.50 18.93 -5.89
C SER A 104 6.42 17.47 -5.44
N HIS A 105 5.27 16.82 -5.65
CA HIS A 105 5.01 15.40 -5.30
C HIS A 105 4.61 15.14 -3.84
N PHE A 106 3.93 16.08 -3.18
CA PHE A 106 3.39 15.90 -1.83
C PHE A 106 1.88 16.19 -1.74
N ASN A 107 1.15 15.55 -0.82
CA ASN A 107 -0.23 15.93 -0.48
C ASN A 107 -0.49 15.80 1.03
N VAL A 108 -1.37 16.65 1.56
CA VAL A 108 -2.00 16.42 2.87
C VAL A 108 -3.29 15.65 2.64
N LEU A 109 -3.57 14.65 3.48
CA LEU A 109 -4.80 13.85 3.45
C LEU A 109 -5.45 13.90 4.85
N ALA A 110 -6.54 14.64 4.99
CA ALA A 110 -7.17 14.90 6.28
C ALA A 110 -8.36 13.97 6.53
N PHE A 111 -8.35 13.30 7.68
CA PHE A 111 -9.36 12.34 8.10
C PHE A 111 -10.00 12.79 9.42
N PRO A 112 -11.20 13.37 9.40
CA PRO A 112 -11.91 13.76 10.60
C PRO A 112 -12.14 12.57 11.54
N CYS A 113 -11.92 12.77 12.84
CA CYS A 113 -12.08 11.72 13.84
C CYS A 113 -12.73 12.24 15.12
N GLY A 114 -13.87 11.66 15.50
CA GLY A 114 -14.62 12.04 16.70
C GLY A 114 -14.27 11.25 17.97
N GLN A 115 -13.22 10.43 17.98
CA GLN A 115 -12.90 9.56 19.12
C GLN A 115 -12.17 10.26 20.28
N PHE A 116 -11.84 11.55 20.14
CA PHE A 116 -11.06 12.31 21.11
C PHE A 116 -11.81 13.56 21.58
N GLY A 117 -12.23 13.56 22.85
CA GLY A 117 -12.79 14.72 23.54
C GLY A 117 -14.06 15.31 22.91
N ASP A 118 -14.84 14.53 22.16
CA ASP A 118 -16.06 14.98 21.46
C ASP A 118 -15.84 16.19 20.55
N THR A 119 -14.63 16.31 20.00
CA THR A 119 -14.19 17.49 19.23
C THR A 119 -14.62 17.48 17.75
N GLU A 120 -15.27 16.40 17.29
CA GLU A 120 -15.67 16.20 15.88
C GLU A 120 -17.05 15.50 15.74
N LEU A 121 -18.08 16.14 16.27
CA LEU A 121 -19.46 15.58 16.28
C LEU A 121 -20.22 15.82 14.97
N GLY A 122 -19.85 16.82 14.17
CA GLY A 122 -20.53 17.20 12.94
C GLY A 122 -20.58 16.12 11.85
N ALA A 123 -21.41 16.35 10.83
CA ALA A 123 -21.43 15.52 9.62
C ALA A 123 -20.20 15.82 8.74
N SER A 124 -19.73 14.83 7.97
CA SER A 124 -18.53 14.95 7.13
C SER A 124 -18.54 16.18 6.21
N ARG A 125 -19.70 16.52 5.65
CA ARG A 125 -19.86 17.69 4.76
C ARG A 125 -19.69 19.01 5.49
N ASP A 126 -20.19 19.11 6.71
CA ASP A 126 -20.11 20.33 7.52
C ASP A 126 -18.68 20.52 8.04
N ILE A 127 -18.00 19.43 8.38
CA ILE A 127 -16.59 19.40 8.74
C ILE A 127 -15.71 19.90 7.58
N GLU A 128 -15.90 19.35 6.38
CA GLU A 128 -15.18 19.81 5.18
C GLU A 128 -15.44 21.30 4.93
N ALA A 129 -16.70 21.74 5.02
CA ALA A 129 -17.07 23.14 4.83
C ALA A 129 -16.41 24.05 5.88
N TYR A 130 -16.39 23.64 7.15
CA TYR A 130 -15.72 24.37 8.23
C TYR A 130 -14.23 24.53 7.94
N ALA A 131 -13.52 23.43 7.62
CA ALA A 131 -12.10 23.48 7.31
C ALA A 131 -11.80 24.42 6.12
N LYS A 132 -12.63 24.37 5.08
CA LYS A 132 -12.50 25.23 3.89
C LYS A 132 -12.78 26.69 4.19
N ASN A 133 -13.90 26.99 4.84
CA ASN A 133 -14.37 28.36 5.06
C ASN A 133 -13.53 29.09 6.11
N THR A 134 -13.06 28.38 7.13
CA THR A 134 -12.31 28.98 8.25
C THR A 134 -10.81 29.08 7.95
N TYR A 135 -10.23 28.05 7.32
CA TYR A 135 -8.78 27.92 7.16
C TYR A 135 -8.31 27.96 5.70
N GLY A 136 -9.22 28.06 4.73
CA GLY A 136 -8.87 28.04 3.31
C GLY A 136 -8.27 26.70 2.87
N VAL A 137 -8.66 25.61 3.52
CA VAL A 137 -8.13 24.26 3.20
C VAL A 137 -8.39 23.90 1.74
N THR A 138 -7.33 23.50 1.04
CA THR A 138 -7.37 23.09 -0.38
C THR A 138 -7.05 21.62 -0.58
N PHE A 139 -6.45 20.97 0.43
CA PHE A 139 -6.21 19.54 0.41
C PHE A 139 -7.50 18.72 0.63
N PRO A 140 -7.52 17.42 0.25
CA PRO A 140 -8.65 16.53 0.50
C PRO A 140 -8.98 16.37 1.99
N VAL A 141 -10.26 16.59 2.32
CA VAL A 141 -10.87 16.21 3.61
C VAL A 141 -11.84 15.06 3.34
N PHE A 142 -11.60 13.92 3.97
CA PHE A 142 -12.39 12.70 3.79
C PHE A 142 -13.60 12.66 4.72
N SER A 143 -14.41 11.60 4.62
CA SER A 143 -15.46 11.33 5.60
C SER A 143 -14.89 11.15 7.00
N LYS A 144 -15.70 11.48 8.01
CA LYS A 144 -15.39 11.17 9.40
C LYS A 144 -15.25 9.66 9.60
N ILE A 145 -14.18 9.24 10.25
CA ILE A 145 -13.85 7.84 10.50
C ILE A 145 -13.60 7.56 11.98
N LYS A 146 -13.56 6.27 12.33
CA LYS A 146 -12.87 5.79 13.53
C LYS A 146 -11.46 5.38 13.14
N ILE A 147 -10.48 5.76 13.95
CA ILE A 147 -9.07 5.40 13.76
C ILE A 147 -8.59 4.35 14.77
N MET A 148 -9.36 4.12 15.85
CA MET A 148 -9.09 3.13 16.89
C MET A 148 -10.27 2.15 17.07
N GLY A 149 -9.97 0.94 17.52
CA GLY A 149 -10.97 -0.09 17.85
C GLY A 149 -11.33 -1.01 16.68
N SER A 150 -12.25 -1.95 16.92
CA SER A 150 -12.68 -2.97 15.95
C SER A 150 -13.30 -2.36 14.68
N GLU A 151 -13.97 -1.22 14.81
CA GLU A 151 -14.60 -0.47 13.72
C GLU A 151 -13.68 0.57 13.07
N ALA A 152 -12.39 0.59 13.41
CA ALA A 152 -11.46 1.52 12.76
C ALA A 152 -11.39 1.27 11.25
N GLU A 153 -11.29 2.37 10.50
CA GLU A 153 -11.11 2.40 9.06
C GLU A 153 -9.89 1.55 8.67
N PRO A 154 -10.01 0.57 7.77
CA PRO A 154 -8.91 -0.27 7.30
C PRO A 154 -7.61 0.49 6.97
N ALA A 155 -7.70 1.62 6.28
CA ALA A 155 -6.53 2.44 5.96
C ALA A 155 -5.81 2.96 7.22
N PHE A 156 -6.57 3.34 8.26
CA PHE A 156 -5.99 3.76 9.54
C PHE A 156 -5.53 2.60 10.43
N LYS A 157 -6.17 1.43 10.35
CA LYS A 157 -5.64 0.21 10.97
C LYS A 157 -4.26 -0.14 10.43
N PHE A 158 -4.05 0.01 9.12
CA PHE A 158 -2.73 -0.16 8.51
C PHE A 158 -1.73 0.86 9.05
N ILE A 159 -2.08 2.15 9.04
CA ILE A 159 -1.21 3.22 9.55
C ILE A 159 -0.83 2.98 11.02
N THR A 160 -1.83 2.78 11.88
CA THR A 160 -1.62 2.61 13.33
C THR A 160 -0.92 1.31 13.66
N GLY A 161 -1.15 0.23 12.89
CA GLY A 161 -0.40 -1.01 13.00
C GLY A 161 1.08 -0.80 12.72
N LYS A 162 1.42 -0.11 11.63
CA LYS A 162 2.81 0.24 11.31
C LYS A 162 3.43 1.22 12.30
N ALA A 163 2.67 2.20 12.74
CA ALA A 163 3.10 3.15 13.76
C ALA A 163 3.36 2.47 15.11
N SER A 164 2.61 1.42 15.46
CA SER A 164 2.82 0.68 16.72
C SER A 164 4.16 -0.05 16.78
N GLU A 165 4.77 -0.41 15.64
CA GLU A 165 6.15 -0.92 15.56
C GLU A 165 7.16 0.11 16.11
N PHE A 166 6.77 1.38 16.16
CA PHE A 166 7.53 2.51 16.71
C PHE A 166 6.92 3.06 18.03
N ASN A 167 6.06 2.29 18.72
CA ASN A 167 5.32 2.72 19.93
C ASN A 167 4.47 4.00 19.73
N SER A 168 3.95 4.20 18.52
CA SER A 168 3.28 5.44 18.12
C SER A 168 1.79 5.27 17.85
N VAL A 169 1.03 5.16 18.94
CA VAL A 169 -0.44 5.05 18.90
C VAL A 169 -1.07 6.43 19.10
N PRO A 170 -1.98 6.89 18.21
CA PRO A 170 -2.73 8.12 18.41
C PRO A 170 -3.42 8.17 19.76
N LYS A 171 -3.09 9.20 20.54
CA LYS A 171 -3.75 9.47 21.84
C LYS A 171 -4.65 10.71 21.80
N TRP A 172 -4.59 11.47 20.70
CA TRP A 172 -5.32 12.71 20.52
C TRP A 172 -5.49 13.07 19.05
N ASN A 173 -6.07 14.24 18.79
CA ASN A 173 -6.17 14.83 17.45
C ASN A 173 -4.82 15.27 16.90
N PHE A 174 -4.75 15.47 15.58
CA PHE A 174 -3.61 16.01 14.85
C PHE A 174 -2.32 15.18 14.93
N TRP A 175 -2.44 13.86 15.04
CA TRP A 175 -1.31 12.99 14.71
C TRP A 175 -1.13 12.95 13.20
N LYS A 176 0.12 12.97 12.78
CA LYS A 176 0.52 13.10 11.37
C LYS A 176 1.38 11.91 11.03
N PHE A 177 1.12 11.25 9.91
CA PHE A 177 1.86 10.08 9.45
C PHE A 177 2.36 10.35 8.04
N LEU A 178 3.68 10.32 7.85
CA LEU A 178 4.28 10.43 6.54
C LEU A 178 4.23 9.06 5.85
N VAL A 179 3.51 9.01 4.75
CA VAL A 179 3.46 7.89 3.82
C VAL A 179 4.32 8.21 2.62
N ASN A 180 5.27 7.34 2.29
CA ASN A 180 6.16 7.53 1.13
C ASN A 180 5.43 7.21 -0.20
N PRO A 181 6.02 7.50 -1.38
CA PRO A 181 5.42 7.21 -2.69
C PRO A 181 4.98 5.76 -2.93
N GLU A 182 5.59 4.80 -2.23
CA GLU A 182 5.27 3.36 -2.29
C GLU A 182 4.16 2.93 -1.33
N GLY A 183 3.63 3.84 -0.50
CA GLY A 183 2.53 3.58 0.42
C GLY A 183 2.96 3.07 1.80
N GLN A 184 4.23 3.20 2.17
CA GLN A 184 4.76 2.79 3.47
C GLN A 184 4.79 3.96 4.46
N VAL A 185 4.44 3.71 5.71
CA VAL A 185 4.57 4.69 6.80
C VAL A 185 6.05 4.79 7.21
N VAL A 186 6.63 5.97 7.08
CA VAL A 186 8.07 6.18 7.32
C VAL A 186 8.39 7.10 8.50
N ARG A 187 7.42 7.92 8.94
CA ARG A 187 7.57 8.83 10.08
C ARG A 187 6.20 9.23 10.64
N TYR A 188 6.18 9.70 11.88
CA TYR A 188 5.01 10.31 12.50
C TYR A 188 5.39 11.53 13.35
N TRP A 189 4.38 12.36 13.64
CA TRP A 189 4.46 13.52 14.54
C TRP A 189 3.16 13.64 15.33
N LYS A 190 3.25 14.14 16.56
CA LYS A 190 2.10 14.49 17.40
C LYS A 190 1.55 15.87 17.01
N ALA A 191 0.52 16.32 17.73
CA ALA A 191 -0.13 17.60 17.49
C ALA A 191 0.84 18.80 17.57
N ASP A 192 1.75 18.81 18.53
CA ASP A 192 2.67 19.94 18.80
C ASP A 192 4.05 19.82 18.16
N ASP A 193 4.38 18.64 17.63
CA ASP A 193 5.66 18.37 17.00
C ASP A 193 5.75 19.14 15.65
N PRO A 194 6.89 19.81 15.36
CA PRO A 194 7.04 20.67 14.18
C PRO A 194 7.36 19.87 12.92
N ALA A 195 6.37 19.17 12.38
CA ALA A 195 6.53 18.32 11.18
C ALA A 195 7.10 19.10 9.98
N GLU A 196 6.73 20.37 9.85
CA GLU A 196 7.18 21.26 8.79
C GLU A 196 8.71 21.40 8.70
N LYS A 197 9.42 21.43 9.84
CA LYS A 197 10.88 21.58 9.86
C LYS A 197 11.59 20.41 9.22
N ASP A 198 11.03 19.22 9.35
CA ASP A 198 11.55 18.01 8.74
C ASP A 198 11.12 17.95 7.26
N LEU A 199 9.86 18.26 6.98
CA LEU A 199 9.27 18.16 5.64
C LEU A 199 9.87 19.14 4.62
N TYR A 200 10.26 20.34 5.03
CA TYR A 200 10.94 21.30 4.14
C TYR A 200 12.38 20.94 3.79
N ARG A 201 12.94 19.87 4.39
CA ARG A 201 14.29 19.39 4.10
C ARG A 201 14.32 18.22 3.11
N PHE A 202 13.15 17.70 2.72
CA PHE A 202 13.02 16.62 1.76
C PHE A 202 13.03 17.12 0.32
#